data_AF-A0A7C5E5F9-F1
#
_entry.id   AF-A0A7C5E5F9-F1
#
_cell.length_a   1.000
_cell.length_b   1.000
_cell.length_c   1.000
_cell.angle_alpha   90.00
_cell.angle_beta   90.00
_cell.angle_gamma   90.00
#
_symmetry.space_group_name_H-M   'P 1'
#
loop_
_entity.id
_entity.type
_entity.pdbx_description
1 polymer ?
#
loop_
_entity_poly.entity_id
_entity_poly.type
_entity_poly.pdbx_seq_one_letter_code
_entity_poly.pdbx_strand_id
1 'polypeptide(L)'
;MLLNKFAKRDYSLVGKAQNAVALNDDLIEERVEGTWWSPDIPRKELKALMVRSDGPALFHFGLWILLLIASGWLAVLSWGTWWAIPAFLTFGTIYSSADARWHECGHGTPFKTRWLNEFFYHVSSFMTLREAHLWRWSHARHHTDTIIVMQDPEIQVMRPADLLKIMGDFFWLYSGPSEVLRIVRHALGRPDANVRTYVPETVRQKMYWSSRIYVAIFIAFGIWSYAIGSFLPLMFIGLPRFYGGWLHQLLGLTQHAGLAENTRDHRQNTRTVYINPVFQYLYMNMNYHIEHHVIPMVPFHALPKLHQAIMAQTPPPYTSLWQVYKEMIPALIKQAYENPDHHIVRPLPAPVVTELPLQERVNGQNGHQTLAEKPQTSAGTWVEVCAVDDLDEEEVIGFDHNGKKYAVYRLQGDNFYASDGLCTHEKVLLANGLVLDGCIECPMHNGRFDVATGKAVKPPVHEDLKTYPAERRGDKVFINLPE
;
A
#
# COMPACT_ATOMS: atom_id res chain seq x y z
N MET A 1 7.25 10.21 37.40
CA MET A 1 7.74 10.10 36.02
C MET A 1 8.51 8.79 35.92
N LEU A 2 7.84 7.71 35.48
CA LEU A 2 8.48 6.39 35.32
C LEU A 2 9.43 6.49 34.12
N LEU A 3 10.73 6.56 34.38
CA LEU A 3 11.75 6.44 33.33
C LEU A 3 11.63 5.05 32.71
N ASN A 4 11.63 4.99 31.37
CA ASN A 4 11.52 3.75 30.62
C ASN A 4 12.72 2.86 30.94
N LYS A 5 12.47 1.69 31.56
CA LYS A 5 13.53 0.80 32.09
C LYS A 5 14.10 -0.15 31.04
N PHE A 6 13.49 -0.22 29.86
CA PHE A 6 13.87 -1.17 28.81
C PHE A 6 14.77 -0.53 27.77
N ALA A 7 15.70 -1.33 27.23
CA ALA A 7 16.47 -0.94 26.06
C ALA A 7 15.52 -0.71 24.87
N LYS A 8 15.79 0.33 24.07
CA LYS A 8 15.04 0.55 22.83
C LYS A 8 15.32 -0.61 21.87
N ARG A 9 14.25 -1.20 21.32
CA ARG A 9 14.36 -2.17 20.24
C ARG A 9 14.94 -1.48 19.00
N ASP A 10 15.71 -2.23 18.24
CA ASP A 10 16.26 -1.73 16.99
C ASP A 10 15.19 -1.81 15.88
N TYR A 11 14.87 -0.66 15.32
CA TYR A 11 13.96 -0.50 14.19
C TYR A 11 14.69 0.03 12.95
N SER A 12 16.03 0.08 12.94
CA SER A 12 16.76 0.59 11.79
C SER A 12 16.63 -0.36 10.60
N LEU A 13 16.36 0.21 9.44
CA LEU A 13 16.33 -0.51 8.16
C LEU A 13 17.74 -0.79 7.63
N VAL A 14 18.77 -0.22 8.27
CA VAL A 14 20.18 -0.34 7.91
C VAL A 14 20.96 -1.03 9.02
N GLY A 15 22.03 -1.76 8.68
CA GLY A 15 22.87 -2.46 9.67
C GLY A 15 22.61 -3.98 9.70
N LYS A 16 22.47 -4.58 10.89
CA LYS A 16 22.25 -6.03 11.08
C LYS A 16 20.99 -6.59 10.40
N ALA A 17 20.09 -5.70 9.97
CA ALA A 17 18.85 -5.95 9.25
C ALA A 17 19.01 -6.35 7.77
N GLN A 18 20.24 -6.53 7.25
CA GLN A 18 20.54 -6.82 5.84
C GLN A 18 19.92 -8.11 5.24
N ASN A 19 19.03 -8.80 5.97
CA ASN A 19 18.38 -10.01 5.49
C ASN A 19 17.04 -9.77 4.79
N ALA A 20 16.51 -8.54 4.80
CA ALA A 20 15.51 -8.17 3.81
C ALA A 20 16.25 -7.82 2.52
N VAL A 21 16.07 -8.63 1.48
CA VAL A 21 16.62 -8.44 0.11
C VAL A 21 18.08 -8.90 -0.11
N ALA A 22 18.45 -10.07 0.42
CA ALA A 22 19.34 -10.95 -0.34
C ALA A 22 18.46 -11.97 -1.09
N LEU A 23 18.42 -11.83 -2.41
CA LEU A 23 17.81 -12.77 -3.35
C LEU A 23 18.80 -13.91 -3.60
N ASN A 24 18.99 -14.80 -2.63
CA ASN A 24 19.68 -16.06 -2.81
C ASN A 24 18.65 -17.16 -3.12
N ASP A 25 18.93 -17.90 -4.20
CA ASP A 25 18.03 -18.90 -4.80
C ASP A 25 17.68 -20.06 -3.85
N ASP A 26 18.52 -20.31 -2.85
CA ASP A 26 18.42 -21.46 -1.94
C ASP A 26 17.23 -21.42 -0.97
N LEU A 27 16.53 -20.28 -0.84
CA LEU A 27 15.37 -20.10 0.05
C LEU A 27 14.09 -19.71 -0.71
N ILE A 28 14.03 -19.94 -2.03
CA ILE A 28 12.86 -19.59 -2.85
C ILE A 28 11.66 -20.46 -2.45
N GLU A 29 11.83 -21.77 -2.26
CA GLU A 29 10.72 -22.67 -1.88
C GLU A 29 10.15 -22.29 -0.51
N GLU A 30 11.00 -22.06 0.50
CA GLU A 30 10.58 -21.66 1.85
C GLU A 30 9.90 -20.26 1.89
N ARG A 31 10.24 -19.35 0.95
CA ARG A 31 9.59 -18.03 0.79
C ARG A 31 8.29 -18.10 0.01
N VAL A 32 8.21 -18.96 -1.01
CA VAL A 32 6.96 -19.29 -1.73
C VAL A 32 5.96 -19.94 -0.75
N GLU A 33 6.44 -20.64 0.28
CA GLU A 33 5.66 -21.29 1.33
C GLU A 33 5.43 -20.45 2.60
N GLY A 34 6.12 -19.31 2.76
CA GLY A 34 5.95 -18.35 3.85
C GLY A 34 4.62 -17.62 3.77
N THR A 35 3.54 -18.34 4.07
CA THR A 35 2.16 -17.97 3.76
C THR A 35 1.69 -16.75 4.57
N TRP A 36 1.64 -15.59 3.91
CA TRP A 36 0.74 -14.53 4.35
C TRP A 36 -0.67 -15.08 4.34
N TRP A 37 -1.43 -14.79 5.40
CA TRP A 37 -2.82 -15.19 5.41
C TRP A 37 -3.59 -14.45 4.32
N SER A 38 -4.33 -15.18 3.49
CA SER A 38 -5.25 -14.64 2.49
C SER A 38 -6.65 -15.23 2.71
N PRO A 39 -7.71 -14.42 2.54
CA PRO A 39 -9.08 -14.86 2.70
C PRO A 39 -9.47 -15.75 1.54
N ASP A 40 -10.27 -16.77 1.84
CA ASP A 40 -10.95 -17.54 0.81
C ASP A 40 -12.09 -16.70 0.22
N ILE A 41 -11.89 -16.20 -1.00
CA ILE A 41 -12.88 -15.43 -1.75
C ILE A 41 -12.84 -15.85 -3.23
N PRO A 42 -13.99 -16.15 -3.86
CA PRO A 42 -14.00 -16.53 -5.28
C PRO A 42 -13.36 -15.45 -6.17
N ARG A 43 -12.46 -15.85 -7.07
CA ARG A 43 -11.73 -14.92 -7.98
C ARG A 43 -12.65 -13.93 -8.70
N LYS A 44 -13.82 -14.41 -9.15
CA LYS A 44 -14.84 -13.58 -9.82
C LYS A 44 -15.40 -12.48 -8.92
N GLU A 45 -15.66 -12.79 -7.66
CA GLU A 45 -16.14 -11.82 -6.68
C GLU A 45 -15.04 -10.81 -6.34
N LEU A 46 -13.81 -11.28 -6.13
CA LEU A 46 -12.65 -10.43 -5.89
C LEU A 46 -12.39 -9.44 -7.04
N LYS A 47 -12.41 -9.92 -8.29
CA LYS A 47 -12.31 -9.07 -9.50
C LYS A 47 -13.40 -8.00 -9.51
N ALA A 48 -14.65 -8.35 -9.18
CA ALA A 48 -15.76 -7.40 -9.13
C ALA A 48 -15.59 -6.32 -8.04
N LEU A 49 -14.98 -6.68 -6.89
CA LEU A 49 -14.69 -5.74 -5.81
C LEU A 49 -13.54 -4.77 -6.15
N MET A 50 -12.58 -5.19 -6.97
CA MET A 50 -11.41 -4.37 -7.39
C MET A 50 -11.69 -3.42 -8.56
N VAL A 51 -12.91 -3.42 -9.11
CA VAL A 51 -13.27 -2.53 -10.23
C VAL A 51 -13.21 -1.07 -9.79
N ARG A 52 -12.38 -0.30 -10.49
CA ARG A 52 -12.20 1.13 -10.29
C ARG A 52 -13.26 1.93 -11.05
N SER A 53 -13.75 3.00 -10.45
CA SER A 53 -14.75 3.88 -11.07
C SER A 53 -14.54 5.33 -10.65
N ASP A 54 -14.56 6.24 -11.62
CA ASP A 54 -14.40 7.67 -11.32
C ASP A 54 -15.60 8.24 -10.55
N GLY A 55 -16.81 7.70 -10.75
CA GLY A 55 -18.04 8.26 -10.18
C GLY A 55 -18.03 8.36 -8.64
N PRO A 56 -17.83 7.25 -7.90
CA PRO A 56 -17.75 7.28 -6.45
C PRO A 56 -16.64 8.19 -5.92
N ALA A 57 -15.46 8.19 -6.54
CA ALA A 57 -14.36 9.04 -6.13
C ALA A 57 -14.63 10.52 -6.43
N LEU A 58 -15.16 10.88 -7.60
CA LEU A 58 -15.52 12.26 -7.92
C LEU A 58 -16.56 12.82 -6.95
N PHE A 59 -17.58 12.04 -6.60
CA PHE A 59 -18.55 12.46 -5.57
C PHE A 59 -17.86 12.66 -4.22
N HIS A 60 -17.04 11.70 -3.80
CA HIS A 60 -16.37 11.73 -2.50
C HIS A 60 -15.39 12.90 -2.38
N PHE A 61 -14.53 13.11 -3.38
CA PHE A 61 -13.57 14.21 -3.42
C PHE A 61 -14.26 15.55 -3.65
N GLY A 62 -15.32 15.61 -4.46
CA GLY A 62 -16.09 16.83 -4.71
C GLY A 62 -16.75 17.37 -3.44
N LEU A 63 -17.43 16.51 -2.67
CA LEU A 63 -18.01 16.91 -1.38
C LEU A 63 -16.92 17.36 -0.39
N TRP A 64 -15.75 16.72 -0.40
CA TRP A 64 -14.66 17.08 0.50
C TRP A 64 -14.06 18.44 0.17
N ILE A 65 -13.85 18.72 -1.12
CA ILE A 65 -13.42 20.04 -1.59
C ILE A 65 -14.45 21.10 -1.22
N LEU A 66 -15.75 20.83 -1.39
CA LEU A 66 -16.80 21.75 -0.99
C LEU A 66 -16.76 22.04 0.52
N LEU A 67 -16.59 21.01 1.34
CA LEU A 67 -16.45 21.15 2.79
C LEU A 67 -15.18 21.93 3.18
N LEU A 68 -14.07 21.72 2.48
CA LEU A 68 -12.83 22.50 2.67
C LEU A 68 -13.03 23.98 2.34
N ILE A 69 -13.65 24.28 1.21
CA ILE A 69 -13.91 25.67 0.79
C ILE A 69 -14.87 26.33 1.78
N ALA A 70 -15.97 25.66 2.14
CA ALA A 70 -16.97 26.20 3.05
C ALA A 70 -16.39 26.44 4.46
N SER A 71 -15.68 25.47 5.02
CA SER A 71 -15.05 25.62 6.34
C SER A 71 -13.90 26.63 6.33
N GLY A 72 -13.12 26.69 5.25
CA GLY A 72 -12.07 27.69 5.07
C GLY A 72 -12.62 29.11 4.96
N TRP A 73 -13.72 29.29 4.22
CA TRP A 73 -14.42 30.58 4.12
C TRP A 73 -14.95 31.04 5.49
N LEU A 74 -15.56 30.12 6.25
CA LEU A 74 -16.00 30.40 7.63
C LEU A 74 -14.81 30.79 8.53
N ALA A 75 -13.66 30.14 8.36
CA ALA A 75 -12.44 30.46 9.10
C ALA A 75 -11.91 31.87 8.75
N VAL A 76 -11.99 32.30 7.49
CA VAL A 76 -11.67 33.69 7.10
C VAL A 76 -12.66 34.68 7.71
N LEU A 77 -13.96 34.45 7.60
CA LEU A 77 -14.99 35.36 8.12
C LEU A 77 -14.91 35.55 9.64
N SER A 78 -14.45 34.52 10.35
CA SER A 78 -14.30 34.54 11.82
C SER A 78 -12.94 35.08 12.29
N TRP A 79 -12.00 35.35 11.38
CA TRP A 79 -10.65 35.79 11.72
C TRP A 79 -10.64 37.07 12.55
N GLY A 80 -9.85 37.09 13.62
CA GLY A 80 -9.83 38.20 14.59
C GLY A 80 -10.92 38.12 15.68
N THR A 81 -11.75 37.08 15.70
CA THR A 81 -12.74 36.82 16.76
C THR A 81 -12.50 35.47 17.44
N TRP A 82 -13.13 35.22 18.59
CA TRP A 82 -13.08 33.91 19.26
C TRP A 82 -13.69 32.77 18.43
N TRP A 83 -14.55 33.08 17.46
CA TRP A 83 -15.10 32.08 16.53
C TRP A 83 -14.07 31.50 15.56
N ALA A 84 -12.90 32.15 15.40
CA ALA A 84 -11.81 31.63 14.58
C ALA A 84 -11.32 30.26 15.08
N ILE A 85 -11.32 30.03 16.40
CA ILE A 85 -10.81 28.77 16.99
C ILE A 85 -11.62 27.55 16.50
N PRO A 86 -12.95 27.46 16.73
CA PRO A 86 -13.73 26.33 16.23
C PRO A 86 -13.79 26.27 14.69
N ALA A 87 -13.76 27.41 14.00
CA ALA A 87 -13.77 27.44 12.53
C ALA A 87 -12.49 26.85 11.93
N PHE A 88 -11.31 27.27 12.42
CA PHE A 88 -10.04 26.69 11.99
C PHE A 88 -9.90 25.24 12.45
N LEU A 89 -10.32 24.87 13.66
CA LEU A 89 -10.31 23.46 14.07
C LEU A 89 -11.11 22.57 13.09
N THR A 90 -12.28 23.06 12.65
CA THR A 90 -13.11 22.37 11.64
C THR A 90 -12.40 22.27 10.31
N PHE A 91 -11.89 23.38 9.77
CA PHE A 91 -11.14 23.40 8.52
C PHE A 91 -9.91 22.48 8.56
N GLY A 92 -9.11 22.54 9.63
CA GLY A 92 -7.93 21.70 9.81
C GLY A 92 -8.25 20.22 9.90
N THR A 93 -9.34 19.85 10.55
CA THR A 93 -9.80 18.46 10.63
C THR A 93 -10.15 17.92 9.25
N ILE A 94 -10.90 18.69 8.45
CA ILE A 94 -11.26 18.32 7.07
C ILE A 94 -10.00 18.31 6.19
N TYR A 95 -9.10 19.27 6.36
CA TYR A 95 -7.82 19.36 5.65
C TYR A 95 -6.95 18.13 5.92
N SER A 96 -6.80 17.75 7.19
CA SER A 96 -5.97 16.62 7.61
C SER A 96 -6.57 15.27 7.25
N SER A 97 -7.88 15.20 6.96
CA SER A 97 -8.51 14.02 6.35
C SER A 97 -8.04 13.76 4.90
N ALA A 98 -7.21 14.65 4.33
CA ALA A 98 -6.41 14.35 3.14
C ALA A 98 -5.52 13.11 3.35
N ASP A 99 -5.21 12.70 4.58
CA ASP A 99 -4.36 11.53 4.84
C ASP A 99 -4.95 10.24 4.27
N ALA A 100 -6.25 9.99 4.48
CA ALA A 100 -6.92 8.84 3.88
C ALA A 100 -6.93 8.91 2.33
N ARG A 101 -6.99 10.12 1.76
CA ARG A 101 -6.95 10.34 0.30
C ARG A 101 -5.55 10.13 -0.26
N TRP A 102 -4.51 10.58 0.45
CA TRP A 102 -3.12 10.31 0.13
C TRP A 102 -2.89 8.79 0.07
N HIS A 103 -3.34 8.08 1.09
CA HIS A 103 -3.18 6.64 1.22
C HIS A 103 -3.85 5.88 0.06
N GLU A 104 -5.15 6.08 -0.14
CA GLU A 104 -5.91 5.40 -1.19
C GLU A 104 -5.41 5.75 -2.59
N CYS A 105 -5.14 7.03 -2.88
CA CYS A 105 -4.55 7.41 -4.16
C CYS A 105 -3.12 6.88 -4.34
N GLY A 106 -2.39 6.59 -3.26
CA GLY A 106 -1.10 5.92 -3.29
C GLY A 106 -1.19 4.50 -3.87
N HIS A 107 -2.31 3.81 -3.63
CA HIS A 107 -2.60 2.51 -4.24
C HIS A 107 -3.15 2.61 -5.67
N GLY A 108 -3.63 3.78 -6.09
CA GLY A 108 -4.21 3.98 -7.41
C GLY A 108 -5.59 3.34 -7.58
N THR A 109 -6.33 3.19 -6.47
CA THR A 109 -7.63 2.53 -6.42
C THR A 109 -8.82 3.48 -6.55
N PRO A 110 -8.81 4.75 -6.09
CA PRO A 110 -10.02 5.58 -6.12
C PRO A 110 -10.55 5.87 -7.53
N PHE A 111 -9.67 6.12 -8.50
CA PHE A 111 -10.08 6.51 -9.85
C PHE A 111 -9.72 5.44 -10.87
N LYS A 112 -10.60 5.28 -11.87
CA LYS A 112 -10.26 4.56 -13.12
C LYS A 112 -9.30 5.40 -13.96
N THR A 113 -9.53 6.71 -14.01
CA THR A 113 -8.71 7.65 -14.77
C THR A 113 -7.40 7.97 -14.04
N ARG A 114 -6.29 7.47 -14.58
CA ARG A 114 -4.95 7.53 -13.94
C ARG A 114 -4.50 8.94 -13.58
N TRP A 115 -4.69 9.93 -14.46
CA TRP A 115 -4.22 11.29 -14.20
C TRP A 115 -4.99 11.97 -13.06
N LEU A 116 -6.29 11.66 -12.90
CA LEU A 116 -7.08 12.14 -11.76
C LEU A 116 -6.52 11.58 -10.45
N ASN A 117 -6.21 10.29 -10.43
CA ASN A 117 -5.59 9.66 -9.26
C ASN A 117 -4.25 10.31 -8.91
N GLU A 118 -3.35 10.47 -9.88
CA GLU A 118 -2.03 11.08 -9.63
C GLU A 118 -2.17 12.54 -9.17
N PHE A 119 -3.09 13.31 -9.76
CA PHE A 119 -3.36 14.68 -9.32
C PHE A 119 -3.78 14.74 -7.85
N PHE A 120 -4.79 13.97 -7.46
CA PHE A 120 -5.26 13.93 -6.08
C PHE A 120 -4.25 13.30 -5.11
N TYR A 121 -3.44 12.36 -5.58
CA TYR A 121 -2.32 11.82 -4.81
C TYR A 121 -1.35 12.94 -4.43
N HIS A 122 -0.87 13.73 -5.39
CA HIS A 122 0.10 14.80 -5.13
C HIS A 122 -0.48 15.93 -4.27
N VAL A 123 -1.75 16.31 -4.48
CA VAL A 123 -2.43 17.32 -3.65
C VAL A 123 -2.55 16.84 -2.20
N SER A 124 -3.04 15.62 -1.99
CA SER A 124 -3.24 15.05 -0.64
C SER A 124 -1.91 14.77 0.08
N SER A 125 -0.90 14.33 -0.67
CA SER A 125 0.50 14.19 -0.23
C SER A 125 1.03 15.51 0.35
N PHE A 126 0.86 16.61 -0.38
CA PHE A 126 1.32 17.93 0.05
C PHE A 126 0.60 18.40 1.32
N MET A 127 -0.73 18.27 1.34
CA MET A 127 -1.55 18.66 2.50
C MET A 127 -1.15 17.90 3.78
N THR A 128 -0.69 16.66 3.66
CA THR A 128 -0.37 15.81 4.81
C THR A 128 1.11 15.83 5.18
N LEU A 129 1.91 16.67 4.52
CA LEU A 129 3.38 16.72 4.65
C LEU A 129 4.04 15.37 4.33
N ARG A 130 3.41 14.58 3.48
CA ARG A 130 3.91 13.29 3.01
C ARG A 130 4.41 13.44 1.58
N GLU A 131 5.70 13.68 1.39
CA GLU A 131 6.29 13.78 0.04
C GLU A 131 5.92 12.56 -0.84
N ALA A 132 5.25 12.85 -1.95
CA ALA A 132 4.56 11.87 -2.79
C ALA A 132 5.44 10.70 -3.26
N HIS A 133 6.67 10.93 -3.69
CA HIS A 133 7.51 9.85 -4.23
C HIS A 133 8.05 8.95 -3.11
N LEU A 134 8.60 9.52 -2.05
CA LEU A 134 9.09 8.80 -0.88
C LEU A 134 7.99 7.97 -0.26
N TRP A 135 6.85 8.60 0.01
CA TRP A 135 5.78 7.97 0.75
C TRP A 135 5.07 6.90 -0.06
N ARG A 136 5.09 6.94 -1.39
CA ARG A 136 4.59 5.83 -2.23
C ARG A 136 5.39 4.56 -2.00
N TRP A 137 6.72 4.69 -1.93
CA TRP A 137 7.63 3.57 -1.73
C TRP A 137 7.67 3.07 -0.29
N SER A 138 7.73 4.01 0.66
CA SER A 138 7.59 3.72 2.09
C SER A 138 6.31 2.93 2.37
N HIS A 139 5.19 3.39 1.80
CA HIS A 139 3.89 2.81 2.06
C HIS A 139 3.69 1.45 1.37
N ALA A 140 4.21 1.29 0.15
CA ALA A 140 4.25 -0.02 -0.50
C ALA A 140 5.05 -1.04 0.32
N ARG A 141 6.17 -0.61 0.95
CA ARG A 141 6.94 -1.47 1.86
C ARG A 141 6.18 -1.77 3.15
N HIS A 142 5.45 -0.81 3.70
CA HIS A 142 4.59 -1.04 4.87
C HIS A 142 3.51 -2.10 4.61
N HIS A 143 2.85 -2.09 3.46
CA HIS A 143 1.90 -3.16 3.10
C HIS A 143 2.57 -4.51 2.85
N THR A 144 3.83 -4.48 2.40
CA THR A 144 4.64 -5.69 2.25
C THR A 144 5.00 -6.30 3.60
N ASP A 145 5.39 -5.46 4.56
CA ASP A 145 6.02 -5.89 5.80
C ASP A 145 5.32 -5.33 7.03
N THR A 146 3.99 -5.28 7.03
CA THR A 146 3.23 -4.58 8.08
C THR A 146 3.67 -4.98 9.48
N ILE A 147 4.27 -4.04 10.22
CA ILE A 147 4.85 -4.22 11.56
C ILE A 147 5.89 -5.36 11.66
N ILE A 148 6.63 -5.63 10.59
CA ILE A 148 7.84 -6.45 10.64
C ILE A 148 9.02 -5.54 11.01
N VAL A 149 9.58 -5.78 12.18
CA VAL A 149 10.67 -4.98 12.75
C VAL A 149 11.89 -5.02 11.83
N MET A 150 12.51 -3.85 11.64
CA MET A 150 13.63 -3.60 10.71
C MET A 150 13.28 -3.73 9.21
N GLN A 151 12.01 -3.95 8.84
CA GLN A 151 11.58 -4.02 7.43
C GLN A 151 10.52 -2.96 7.10
N ASP A 152 9.64 -2.67 8.05
CA ASP A 152 8.58 -1.67 7.91
C ASP A 152 9.08 -0.24 8.26
N PRO A 153 9.12 0.69 7.30
CA PRO A 153 9.47 2.09 7.56
C PRO A 153 8.38 2.88 8.31
N GLU A 154 7.16 2.35 8.44
CA GLU A 154 5.96 3.09 8.88
C GLU A 154 5.41 2.64 10.24
N ILE A 155 6.18 1.88 11.04
CA ILE A 155 5.76 1.48 12.40
C ILE A 155 5.53 2.73 13.26
N GLN A 156 4.25 3.07 13.44
CA GLN A 156 3.82 4.28 14.15
C GLN A 156 4.16 4.22 15.65
N VAL A 157 3.99 3.05 16.26
CA VAL A 157 4.19 2.83 17.71
C VAL A 157 5.26 1.75 17.92
N MET A 158 6.51 2.20 17.98
CA MET A 158 7.67 1.37 18.30
C MET A 158 7.74 1.01 19.79
N ARG A 159 8.49 -0.03 20.13
CA ARG A 159 8.63 -0.61 21.47
C ARG A 159 10.00 -0.31 22.09
N PRO A 160 10.06 0.03 23.38
CA PRO A 160 8.92 0.30 24.27
C PRO A 160 8.12 1.53 23.82
N ALA A 161 6.80 1.51 24.03
CA ALA A 161 5.90 2.56 23.56
C ALA A 161 6.23 3.93 24.19
N ASP A 162 6.30 4.98 23.35
CA ASP A 162 6.54 6.35 23.81
C ASP A 162 5.22 7.11 23.93
N LEU A 163 4.61 7.06 25.12
CA LEU A 163 3.31 7.67 25.37
C LEU A 163 3.31 9.20 25.19
N LEU A 164 4.43 9.87 25.51
CA LEU A 164 4.54 11.32 25.35
C LEU A 164 4.56 11.70 23.86
N LYS A 165 5.32 10.94 23.06
CA LYS A 165 5.31 11.09 21.60
C LYS A 165 3.92 10.86 21.02
N ILE A 166 3.25 9.77 21.43
CA ILE A 166 1.89 9.42 20.96
C ILE A 166 0.90 10.55 21.28
N MET A 167 0.93 11.11 22.49
CA MET A 167 0.05 12.22 22.88
C MET A 167 0.38 13.51 22.12
N GLY A 168 1.67 13.85 21.99
CA GLY A 168 2.09 15.05 21.25
C GLY A 168 1.73 15.01 19.77
N ASP A 169 1.70 13.82 19.17
CA ASP A 169 1.35 13.63 17.76
C ASP A 169 -0.14 13.76 17.46
N PHE A 170 -1.03 13.93 18.45
CA PHE A 170 -2.39 14.45 18.19
C PHE A 170 -2.37 15.86 17.59
N PHE A 171 -1.29 16.61 17.81
CA PHE A 171 -1.01 17.90 17.14
C PHE A 171 0.23 17.82 16.24
N TRP A 172 0.66 16.61 15.89
CA TRP A 172 1.81 16.36 15.02
C TRP A 172 3.14 17.01 15.49
N LEU A 173 3.31 17.17 16.80
CA LEU A 173 4.44 17.91 17.38
C LEU A 173 5.78 17.18 17.29
N TYR A 174 5.80 15.85 17.12
CA TYR A 174 7.03 15.08 16.96
C TYR A 174 7.22 14.63 15.51
N SER A 175 6.19 14.01 14.92
CA SER A 175 6.24 13.51 13.55
C SER A 175 6.30 14.65 12.54
N GLY A 176 5.59 15.76 12.76
CA GLY A 176 5.55 16.91 11.84
C GLY A 176 6.90 17.57 11.60
N PRO A 177 7.64 18.02 12.64
CA PRO A 177 8.97 18.59 12.44
C PRO A 177 9.96 17.60 11.79
N SER A 178 9.87 16.31 12.15
CA SER A 178 10.68 15.25 11.52
C SER A 178 10.42 15.17 10.02
N GLU A 179 9.15 15.16 9.60
CA GLU A 179 8.76 15.13 8.18
C GLU A 179 9.18 16.39 7.42
N VAL A 180 8.99 17.58 8.01
CA VAL A 180 9.42 18.84 7.38
C VAL A 180 10.94 18.85 7.19
N LEU A 181 11.71 18.45 8.19
CA LEU A 181 13.16 18.34 8.08
C LEU A 181 13.59 17.32 7.03
N ARG A 182 12.86 16.20 6.91
CA ARG A 182 13.08 15.19 5.89
C ARG A 182 12.82 15.74 4.48
N ILE A 183 11.72 16.47 4.27
CA ILE A 183 11.42 17.17 3.01
C ILE A 183 12.54 18.16 2.65
N VAL A 184 12.97 19.00 3.59
CA VAL A 184 14.06 19.97 3.36
C VAL A 184 15.36 19.24 2.97
N ARG A 185 15.70 18.17 3.68
CA ARG A 185 16.88 17.35 3.37
C ARG A 185 16.82 16.76 1.95
N HIS A 186 15.65 16.32 1.50
CA HIS A 186 15.46 15.80 0.15
C HIS A 186 15.48 16.89 -0.93
N ALA A 187 14.99 18.09 -0.63
CA ALA A 187 15.12 19.23 -1.53
C ALA A 187 16.59 19.58 -1.82
N LEU A 188 17.47 19.36 -0.84
CA LEU A 188 18.92 19.49 -0.95
C LEU A 188 19.63 18.28 -1.60
N GLY A 189 18.89 17.24 -2.00
CA GLY A 189 19.45 16.05 -2.66
C GLY A 189 20.21 15.09 -1.71
N ARG A 190 19.88 15.08 -0.41
CA ARG A 190 20.64 14.34 0.61
C ARG A 190 19.81 13.29 1.36
N PRO A 191 19.24 12.25 0.72
CA PRO A 191 18.45 11.25 1.43
C PRO A 191 19.29 10.56 2.50
N ASP A 192 18.65 10.17 3.61
CA ASP A 192 19.32 9.37 4.65
C ASP A 192 19.47 7.90 4.23
N ALA A 193 20.14 7.11 5.07
CA ALA A 193 20.43 5.72 4.76
C ALA A 193 19.16 4.85 4.71
N ASN A 194 18.17 5.11 5.56
CA ASN A 194 16.90 4.37 5.57
C ASN A 194 16.14 4.61 4.26
N VAL A 195 16.02 5.85 3.82
CA VAL A 195 15.34 6.19 2.55
C VAL A 195 15.93 5.45 1.36
N ARG A 196 17.26 5.24 1.33
CA ARG A 196 17.93 4.50 0.25
C ARG A 196 17.58 3.01 0.21
N THR A 197 17.06 2.44 1.29
CA THR A 197 16.66 1.01 1.33
C THR A 197 15.36 0.73 0.59
N TYR A 198 14.45 1.71 0.52
CA TYR A 198 13.13 1.51 -0.07
C TYR A 198 12.80 2.46 -1.23
N VAL A 199 13.54 3.56 -1.44
CA VAL A 199 13.36 4.45 -2.60
C VAL A 199 14.39 4.14 -3.70
N PRO A 200 13.98 3.59 -4.86
CA PRO A 200 14.88 3.26 -5.95
C PRO A 200 15.63 4.47 -6.50
N GLU A 201 16.86 4.25 -6.97
CA GLU A 201 17.70 5.30 -7.56
C GLU A 201 17.03 6.05 -8.71
N THR A 202 16.33 5.31 -9.57
CA THR A 202 15.60 5.83 -10.72
C THR A 202 14.49 6.81 -10.35
N VAL A 203 14.02 6.79 -9.10
CA VAL A 203 12.93 7.65 -8.60
C VAL A 203 13.45 8.85 -7.80
N ARG A 204 14.67 8.77 -7.24
CA ARG A 204 15.22 9.80 -6.33
C ARG A 204 15.23 11.20 -6.92
N GLN A 205 15.51 11.35 -8.21
CA GLN A 205 15.50 12.67 -8.85
C GLN A 205 14.11 13.33 -8.84
N LYS A 206 13.05 12.54 -9.00
CA LYS A 206 11.66 13.03 -8.92
C LYS A 206 11.31 13.43 -7.48
N MET A 207 11.71 12.61 -6.51
CA MET A 207 11.59 12.89 -5.07
C MET A 207 12.24 14.23 -4.69
N TYR A 208 13.45 14.51 -5.18
CA TYR A 208 14.14 15.78 -4.90
C TYR A 208 13.40 16.99 -5.48
N TRP A 209 12.94 16.90 -6.73
CA TRP A 209 12.19 17.98 -7.37
C TRP A 209 10.84 18.24 -6.69
N SER A 210 10.09 17.18 -6.36
CA SER A 210 8.85 17.28 -5.57
C SER A 210 9.10 17.94 -4.21
N SER A 211 10.17 17.55 -3.52
CA SER A 211 10.56 18.19 -2.24
C SER A 211 10.91 19.68 -2.40
N ARG A 212 11.57 20.08 -3.49
CA ARG A 212 11.85 21.50 -3.78
C ARG A 212 10.58 22.30 -4.03
N ILE A 213 9.58 21.71 -4.70
CA ILE A 213 8.28 22.34 -4.89
C ILE A 213 7.60 22.57 -3.53
N TYR A 214 7.63 21.59 -2.63
CA TYR A 214 7.04 21.72 -1.29
C TYR A 214 7.70 22.87 -0.52
N VAL A 215 9.04 22.90 -0.50
CA VAL A 215 9.82 23.97 0.15
C VAL A 215 9.52 25.33 -0.48
N ALA A 216 9.44 25.42 -1.81
CA ALA A 216 9.11 26.67 -2.51
C ALA A 216 7.72 27.19 -2.13
N ILE A 217 6.71 26.31 -2.00
CA ILE A 217 5.37 26.69 -1.55
C ILE A 217 5.42 27.19 -0.11
N PHE A 218 6.11 26.50 0.80
CA PHE A 218 6.23 26.96 2.19
C PHE A 218 6.93 28.31 2.31
N ILE A 219 7.99 28.54 1.54
CA ILE A 219 8.67 29.84 1.48
C ILE A 219 7.74 30.92 0.94
N ALA A 220 7.01 30.64 -0.15
CA ALA A 220 6.09 31.60 -0.74
C ALA A 220 4.98 32.01 0.24
N PHE A 221 4.39 31.07 0.96
CA PHE A 221 3.36 31.36 1.98
C PHE A 221 3.94 32.04 3.23
N GLY A 222 5.20 31.76 3.58
CA GLY A 222 5.93 32.48 4.61
C GLY A 222 6.18 33.95 4.24
N ILE A 223 6.64 34.20 3.01
CA ILE A 223 6.82 35.55 2.45
C ILE A 223 5.48 36.29 2.41
N TRP A 224 4.41 35.62 1.94
CA TRP A 224 3.08 36.22 1.91
C TRP A 224 2.62 36.63 3.33
N SER A 225 2.77 35.73 4.31
CA SER A 225 2.39 36.00 5.69
C SER A 225 3.18 37.17 6.29
N TYR A 226 4.49 37.23 6.02
CA TYR A 226 5.33 38.35 6.43
C TYR A 226 4.89 39.66 5.77
N ALA A 227 4.64 39.65 4.46
CA ALA A 227 4.27 40.85 3.69
C ALA A 227 2.96 41.49 4.17
N ILE A 228 2.01 40.70 4.67
CA ILE A 228 0.73 41.21 5.20
C ILE A 228 0.72 41.38 6.73
N GLY A 229 1.83 41.08 7.42
CA GLY A 229 1.91 41.15 8.88
C GLY A 229 0.95 40.20 9.62
N SER A 230 0.58 39.07 9.00
CA SER A 230 -0.39 38.12 9.55
C SER A 230 -0.04 36.69 9.14
N PHE A 231 -0.14 35.74 10.08
CA PHE A 231 0.09 34.32 9.83
C PHE A 231 -1.12 33.61 9.19
N LEU A 232 -2.17 34.35 8.81
CA LEU A 232 -3.38 33.80 8.18
C LEU A 232 -3.09 32.92 6.95
N PRO A 233 -2.17 33.25 6.03
CA PRO A 233 -1.86 32.35 4.91
C PRO A 233 -1.30 31.00 5.37
N LEU A 234 -0.46 30.97 6.41
CA LEU A 234 0.02 29.72 7.02
C LEU A 234 -1.09 28.92 7.68
N MET A 235 -2.17 29.57 8.12
CA MET A 235 -3.36 28.86 8.62
C MET A 235 -4.07 28.05 7.55
N PHE A 236 -3.78 28.25 6.25
CA PHE A 236 -4.34 27.46 5.15
C PHE A 236 -3.34 26.48 4.52
N ILE A 237 -2.03 26.72 4.68
CA ILE A 237 -0.96 25.88 4.12
C ILE A 237 0.10 25.58 5.20
N GLY A 238 0.39 24.29 5.41
CA GLY A 238 1.37 23.84 6.40
C GLY A 238 0.78 23.66 7.80
N LEU A 239 0.29 24.73 8.44
CA LEU A 239 -0.26 24.64 9.81
C LEU A 239 -1.52 23.77 9.96
N PRO A 240 -2.43 23.63 8.96
CA PRO A 240 -3.60 22.77 9.11
C PRO A 240 -3.30 21.34 9.54
N ARG A 241 -2.15 20.79 9.13
CA ARG A 241 -1.73 19.45 9.55
C ARG A 241 -1.47 19.34 11.06
N PHE A 242 -1.02 20.42 11.68
CA PHE A 242 -0.69 20.46 13.11
C PHE A 242 -1.92 20.68 13.98
N TYR A 243 -2.76 21.67 13.67
CA TYR A 243 -3.96 21.93 14.47
C TYR A 243 -5.16 21.03 14.10
N GLY A 244 -5.10 20.35 12.95
CA GLY A 244 -6.14 19.46 12.44
C GLY A 244 -5.79 17.97 12.43
N GLY A 245 -4.54 17.60 12.75
CA GLY A 245 -4.04 16.22 12.68
C GLY A 245 -4.69 15.25 13.68
N TRP A 246 -5.41 15.75 14.68
CA TRP A 246 -5.96 14.98 15.79
C TRP A 246 -6.87 13.82 15.34
N LEU A 247 -7.72 14.04 14.31
CA LEU A 247 -8.63 13.00 13.83
C LEU A 247 -7.86 11.90 13.11
N HIS A 248 -6.85 12.25 12.32
CA HIS A 248 -5.97 11.28 11.70
C HIS A 248 -5.22 10.47 12.76
N GLN A 249 -4.70 11.11 13.82
CA GLN A 249 -4.03 10.39 14.91
C GLN A 249 -5.01 9.47 15.68
N LEU A 250 -6.22 9.95 15.94
CA LEU A 250 -7.29 9.19 16.60
C LEU A 250 -7.64 7.91 15.83
N LEU A 251 -7.76 8.00 14.50
CA LEU A 251 -8.13 6.85 13.67
C LEU A 251 -6.91 5.98 13.32
N GLY A 252 -5.77 6.60 13.02
CA GLY A 252 -4.52 5.93 12.64
C GLY A 252 -3.98 5.02 13.76
N LEU A 253 -4.03 5.45 15.03
CA LEU A 253 -3.62 4.59 16.14
C LEU A 253 -4.40 3.28 16.19
N THR A 254 -5.67 3.29 15.80
CA THR A 254 -6.52 2.09 15.86
C THR A 254 -6.07 1.00 14.90
N GLN A 255 -5.37 1.36 13.81
CA GLN A 255 -4.90 0.45 12.78
C GLN A 255 -4.05 -0.69 13.36
N HIS A 256 -3.00 -0.32 14.10
CA HIS A 256 -1.88 -1.21 14.43
C HIS A 256 -1.43 -1.12 15.90
N ALA A 257 -1.64 0.02 16.57
CA ALA A 257 -0.99 0.28 17.87
C ALA A 257 -1.41 -0.74 18.92
N GLY A 258 -0.46 -1.35 19.63
CA GLY A 258 -0.73 -2.38 20.63
C GLY A 258 -0.94 -3.80 20.10
N LEU A 259 -0.88 -4.04 18.78
CA LEU A 259 -0.93 -5.39 18.19
C LEU A 259 0.46 -6.03 18.05
N ALA A 260 0.48 -7.28 17.59
CA ALA A 260 1.69 -8.07 17.38
C ALA A 260 2.62 -7.44 16.33
N GLU A 261 3.94 -7.49 16.59
CA GLU A 261 4.97 -7.25 15.58
C GLU A 261 5.47 -8.61 15.07
N ASN A 262 6.14 -8.61 13.90
CA ASN A 262 6.81 -9.79 13.35
C ASN A 262 5.88 -10.99 13.05
N THR A 263 4.65 -10.70 12.63
CA THR A 263 3.69 -11.71 12.14
C THR A 263 3.25 -11.38 10.72
N ARG A 264 3.13 -12.42 9.88
CA ARG A 264 2.66 -12.33 8.48
C ARG A 264 1.15 -12.58 8.34
N ASP A 265 0.44 -12.62 9.46
CA ASP A 265 -1.02 -12.72 9.48
C ASP A 265 -1.61 -11.37 9.89
N HIS A 266 -2.17 -10.64 8.91
CA HIS A 266 -2.74 -9.32 9.15
C HIS A 266 -3.86 -9.31 10.18
N ARG A 267 -4.52 -10.44 10.43
CA ARG A 267 -5.54 -10.56 11.48
C ARG A 267 -4.97 -10.38 12.88
N GLN A 268 -3.66 -10.50 13.05
CA GLN A 268 -2.96 -10.37 14.33
C GLN A 268 -2.28 -9.01 14.51
N ASN A 269 -2.02 -8.28 13.42
CA ASN A 269 -1.31 -6.99 13.43
C ASN A 269 -2.14 -5.80 12.91
N THR A 270 -3.38 -6.04 12.45
CA THR A 270 -4.31 -5.03 11.93
C THR A 270 -5.71 -5.14 12.56
N ARG A 271 -6.51 -4.06 12.59
CA ARG A 271 -7.88 -4.05 13.15
C ARG A 271 -8.93 -3.44 12.24
N THR A 272 -10.14 -3.98 12.32
CA THR A 272 -11.36 -3.35 11.80
C THR A 272 -12.20 -2.76 12.92
N VAL A 273 -12.65 -1.52 12.74
CA VAL A 273 -13.37 -0.73 13.75
C VAL A 273 -14.60 -0.09 13.13
N TYR A 274 -15.76 -0.25 13.75
CA TYR A 274 -16.95 0.51 13.36
C TYR A 274 -16.92 1.91 13.95
N ILE A 275 -17.17 2.89 13.09
CA ILE A 275 -17.15 4.31 13.41
C ILE A 275 -18.39 5.00 12.83
N ASN A 276 -18.67 6.23 13.29
CA ASN A 276 -19.83 6.97 12.81
C ASN A 276 -19.68 7.37 11.32
N PRO A 277 -20.78 7.65 10.60
CA PRO A 277 -20.74 7.95 9.17
C PRO A 277 -19.87 9.16 8.79
N VAL A 278 -19.74 10.16 9.66
CA VAL A 278 -18.90 11.35 9.39
C VAL A 278 -17.43 10.97 9.38
N PHE A 279 -16.98 10.21 10.39
CA PHE A 279 -15.59 9.74 10.44
C PHE A 279 -15.32 8.73 9.33
N GLN A 280 -16.28 7.86 9.02
CA GLN A 280 -16.17 6.91 7.92
C GLN A 280 -15.96 7.61 6.57
N TYR A 281 -16.67 8.71 6.32
CA TYR A 281 -16.48 9.53 5.14
C TYR A 281 -15.10 10.24 5.12
N LEU A 282 -14.74 10.91 6.22
CA LEU A 282 -13.44 11.60 6.29
C LEU A 282 -12.26 10.64 6.17
N TYR A 283 -12.43 9.40 6.63
CA TYR A 283 -11.42 8.36 6.65
C TYR A 283 -11.49 7.40 5.46
N MET A 284 -12.34 7.67 4.46
CA MET A 284 -12.47 6.84 3.26
C MET A 284 -12.62 5.35 3.57
N ASN A 285 -13.54 4.98 4.48
CA ASN A 285 -13.74 3.58 4.86
C ASN A 285 -12.46 2.84 5.36
N MET A 286 -11.36 3.53 5.68
CA MET A 286 -10.13 2.91 6.20
C MET A 286 -10.25 2.37 7.62
N ASN A 287 -11.45 2.44 8.17
CA ASN A 287 -11.82 1.73 9.38
C ASN A 287 -11.98 0.22 9.13
N TYR A 288 -12.11 -0.22 7.88
CA TYR A 288 -11.99 -1.61 7.40
C TYR A 288 -10.53 -1.93 7.08
N HIS A 289 -9.66 -1.81 8.09
CA HIS A 289 -8.21 -1.81 7.86
C HIS A 289 -7.65 -3.21 7.65
N ILE A 290 -8.24 -4.26 8.25
CA ILE A 290 -7.84 -5.65 7.95
C ILE A 290 -8.11 -5.94 6.49
N GLU A 291 -9.30 -5.60 6.01
CA GLU A 291 -9.71 -5.76 4.63
C GLU A 291 -8.74 -5.05 3.69
N HIS A 292 -8.38 -3.82 4.04
CA HIS A 292 -7.42 -3.01 3.29
C HIS A 292 -6.02 -3.64 3.23
N HIS A 293 -5.44 -4.06 4.36
CA HIS A 293 -4.09 -4.65 4.36
C HIS A 293 -4.02 -5.97 3.59
N VAL A 294 -5.09 -6.75 3.67
CA VAL A 294 -5.16 -8.06 3.03
C VAL A 294 -5.39 -7.91 1.52
N ILE A 295 -6.18 -6.91 1.09
CA ILE A 295 -6.45 -6.62 -0.32
C ILE A 295 -6.49 -5.11 -0.56
N PRO A 296 -5.33 -4.41 -0.60
CA PRO A 296 -5.25 -2.94 -0.69
C PRO A 296 -5.69 -2.37 -2.03
N MET A 297 -6.13 -3.25 -2.93
CA MET A 297 -6.62 -2.94 -4.26
C MET A 297 -8.13 -2.79 -4.35
N VAL A 298 -8.86 -3.23 -3.32
CA VAL A 298 -10.27 -2.93 -3.23
C VAL A 298 -10.41 -1.44 -2.92
N PRO A 299 -10.99 -0.63 -3.81
CA PRO A 299 -11.15 0.80 -3.57
C PRO A 299 -12.00 1.04 -2.33
N PHE A 300 -11.75 2.15 -1.64
CA PHE A 300 -12.46 2.54 -0.42
C PHE A 300 -13.98 2.32 -0.44
N HIS A 301 -14.67 2.55 -1.56
CA HIS A 301 -16.11 2.42 -1.67
C HIS A 301 -16.61 0.97 -1.68
N ALA A 302 -15.73 0.01 -1.97
CA ALA A 302 -16.02 -1.42 -2.00
C ALA A 302 -15.55 -2.16 -0.72
N LEU A 303 -14.73 -1.53 0.13
CA LEU A 303 -14.28 -2.11 1.41
C LEU A 303 -15.42 -2.63 2.30
N PRO A 304 -16.59 -1.96 2.43
CA PRO A 304 -17.70 -2.52 3.21
C PRO A 304 -18.24 -3.84 2.66
N LYS A 305 -18.19 -4.04 1.33
CA LYS A 305 -18.60 -5.30 0.70
C LYS A 305 -17.54 -6.38 0.89
N LEU A 306 -16.26 -6.02 0.76
CA LEU A 306 -15.16 -6.93 1.07
C LEU A 306 -15.24 -7.41 2.52
N HIS A 307 -15.49 -6.49 3.47
CA HIS A 307 -15.72 -6.82 4.87
C HIS A 307 -16.82 -7.88 5.02
N GLN A 308 -17.97 -7.70 4.38
CA GLN A 308 -19.06 -8.69 4.44
C GLN A 308 -18.65 -10.06 3.89
N ALA A 309 -17.85 -10.10 2.81
CA ALA A 309 -17.39 -11.34 2.21
C ALA A 309 -16.41 -12.11 3.10
N ILE A 310 -15.55 -11.41 3.86
CA ILE A 310 -14.46 -12.05 4.61
C ILE A 310 -14.61 -12.00 6.13
N MET A 311 -15.60 -11.30 6.69
CA MET A 311 -15.73 -11.08 8.15
C MET A 311 -15.83 -12.37 8.98
N ALA A 312 -16.28 -13.47 8.39
CA ALA A 312 -16.33 -14.78 9.05
C ALA A 312 -14.92 -15.40 9.25
N GLN A 313 -13.93 -14.93 8.49
CA GLN A 313 -12.55 -15.43 8.49
C GLN A 313 -11.57 -14.49 9.24
N THR A 314 -12.06 -13.33 9.70
CA THR A 314 -11.29 -12.32 10.45
C THR A 314 -11.75 -12.24 11.92
N PRO A 315 -10.94 -11.64 12.82
CA PRO A 315 -11.39 -11.35 14.17
C PRO A 315 -12.66 -10.49 14.18
N PRO A 316 -13.50 -10.60 15.22
CA PRO A 316 -14.68 -9.75 15.35
C PRO A 316 -14.29 -8.27 15.21
N PRO A 317 -15.05 -7.44 14.49
CA PRO A 317 -14.77 -6.01 14.43
C PRO A 317 -15.01 -5.36 15.79
N TYR A 318 -14.28 -4.28 16.08
CA TYR A 318 -14.61 -3.45 17.23
C TYR A 318 -15.88 -2.64 16.94
N THR A 319 -16.80 -2.58 17.89
CA THR A 319 -18.11 -1.93 17.73
C THR A 319 -18.05 -0.41 17.87
N SER A 320 -16.96 0.13 18.41
CA SER A 320 -16.73 1.57 18.58
C SER A 320 -15.27 1.90 18.83
N LEU A 321 -14.90 3.17 18.60
CA LEU A 321 -13.59 3.71 19.03
C LEU A 321 -13.36 3.51 20.53
N TRP A 322 -14.40 3.67 21.35
CA TRP A 322 -14.30 3.47 22.80
C TRP A 322 -13.82 2.06 23.16
N GLN A 323 -14.37 1.03 22.51
CA GLN A 323 -13.97 -0.35 22.74
C GLN A 323 -12.48 -0.58 22.40
N VAL A 324 -12.01 -0.03 21.28
CA VAL A 324 -10.59 -0.11 20.88
C VAL A 324 -9.71 0.59 21.90
N TYR A 325 -9.99 1.84 22.24
CA TYR A 325 -9.15 2.63 23.15
C TYR A 325 -9.12 2.07 24.58
N LYS A 326 -10.24 1.48 25.05
CA LYS A 326 -10.32 0.80 26.34
C LYS A 326 -9.37 -0.40 26.44
N GLU A 327 -9.09 -1.07 25.33
CA GLU A 327 -8.15 -2.19 25.26
C GLU A 327 -6.71 -1.72 24.93
N MET A 328 -6.58 -0.80 23.98
CA MET A 328 -5.31 -0.30 23.45
C MET A 328 -4.52 0.53 24.48
N ILE A 329 -5.15 1.44 25.23
CA ILE A 329 -4.43 2.29 26.19
C ILE A 329 -3.71 1.44 27.26
N PRO A 330 -4.36 0.48 27.94
CA PRO A 330 -3.67 -0.42 28.87
C PRO A 330 -2.53 -1.20 28.22
N ALA A 331 -2.72 -1.68 26.98
CA ALA A 331 -1.68 -2.42 26.25
C ALA A 331 -0.45 -1.53 25.96
N LEU A 332 -0.65 -0.29 25.54
CA LEU A 332 0.42 0.68 25.30
C LEU A 332 1.17 1.03 26.60
N ILE A 333 0.47 1.18 27.73
CA ILE A 333 1.10 1.40 29.04
C ILE A 333 1.97 0.19 29.43
N LYS A 334 1.48 -1.03 29.23
CA LYS A 334 2.27 -2.25 29.46
C LYS A 334 3.49 -2.32 28.55
N GLN A 335 3.34 -2.03 27.25
CA GLN A 335 4.44 -1.95 26.30
C GLN A 335 5.47 -0.88 26.67
N ALA A 336 5.04 0.21 27.31
CA ALA A 336 5.93 1.29 27.73
C ALA A 336 6.71 0.97 29.02
N TYR A 337 6.10 0.29 29.99
CA TYR A 337 6.62 0.26 31.37
C TYR A 337 6.74 -1.12 32.02
N GLU A 338 6.09 -2.15 31.49
CA GLU A 338 6.04 -3.48 32.11
C GLU A 338 6.66 -4.57 31.25
N ASN A 339 6.24 -4.67 29.98
CA ASN A 339 6.69 -5.68 29.04
C ASN A 339 6.57 -5.14 27.60
N PRO A 340 7.70 -4.72 26.98
CA PRO A 340 7.70 -4.26 25.58
C PRO A 340 7.16 -5.29 24.59
N ASP A 341 7.20 -6.59 24.90
CA ASP A 341 6.69 -7.66 24.03
C ASP A 341 5.17 -7.88 24.14
N HIS A 342 4.52 -7.28 25.15
CA HIS A 342 3.08 -7.37 25.32
C HIS A 342 2.36 -6.90 24.05
N HIS A 343 1.30 -7.60 23.67
CA HIS A 343 0.40 -7.20 22.61
C HIS A 343 -1.00 -7.75 22.89
N ILE A 344 -1.98 -7.11 22.26
CA ILE A 344 -3.37 -7.56 22.28
C ILE A 344 -3.49 -8.78 21.37
N VAL A 345 -4.02 -9.87 21.92
CA VAL A 345 -4.33 -11.10 21.17
C VAL A 345 -5.82 -11.12 20.88
N ARG A 346 -6.17 -11.10 19.60
CA ARG A 346 -7.56 -11.18 19.14
C ARG A 346 -7.92 -12.62 18.81
N PRO A 347 -9.17 -13.06 19.06
CA PRO A 347 -9.60 -14.40 18.68
C PRO A 347 -9.62 -14.52 17.15
N LEU A 348 -8.93 -15.53 16.63
CA LEU A 348 -8.99 -15.91 15.22
C LEU A 348 -10.10 -16.97 15.02
N PRO A 349 -10.89 -16.89 13.95
CA PRO A 349 -11.80 -17.97 13.59
C PRO A 349 -11.05 -19.28 13.38
N ALA A 350 -11.70 -20.41 13.68
CA ALA A 350 -11.10 -21.72 13.45
C ALA A 350 -10.71 -21.86 11.97
N PRO A 351 -9.54 -22.46 11.66
CA PRO A 351 -9.11 -22.64 10.28
C PRO A 351 -10.15 -23.46 9.53
N VAL A 352 -10.69 -22.88 8.46
CA VAL A 352 -11.45 -23.64 7.46
C VAL A 352 -10.40 -24.43 6.68
N VAL A 353 -10.36 -25.75 6.86
CA VAL A 353 -9.49 -26.62 6.08
C VAL A 353 -10.09 -26.71 4.68
N THR A 354 -9.62 -25.88 3.76
CA THR A 354 -9.83 -26.06 2.32
C THR A 354 -8.61 -26.80 1.78
N GLU A 355 -8.76 -28.11 1.54
CA GLU A 355 -7.79 -28.87 0.76
C GLU A 355 -7.73 -28.29 -0.65
N LEU A 356 -6.65 -27.57 -1.00
CA LEU A 356 -6.38 -27.21 -2.39
C LEU A 356 -5.98 -28.49 -3.15
N PRO A 357 -6.60 -28.83 -4.30
CA PRO A 357 -6.19 -29.98 -5.08
C PRO A 357 -4.81 -29.71 -5.70
N LEU A 358 -3.84 -30.59 -5.44
CA LEU A 358 -2.61 -30.68 -6.22
C LEU A 358 -3.00 -31.05 -7.67
N GLN A 359 -2.98 -30.09 -8.60
CA GLN A 359 -3.18 -30.38 -10.01
C GLN A 359 -1.97 -31.15 -10.59
N GLU A 360 -2.28 -32.29 -11.21
CA GLU A 360 -1.34 -33.28 -11.73
C GLU A 360 -0.48 -32.75 -12.90
N ARG A 361 0.82 -33.09 -12.88
CA ARG A 361 1.79 -32.76 -13.94
C ARG A 361 1.64 -33.73 -15.13
N VAL A 362 1.37 -33.22 -16.33
CA VAL A 362 1.42 -34.01 -17.57
C VAL A 362 2.86 -34.05 -18.08
N ASN A 363 3.44 -35.26 -18.15
CA ASN A 363 4.75 -35.53 -18.73
C ASN A 363 4.61 -35.95 -20.22
N GLY A 364 5.38 -35.35 -21.12
CA GLY A 364 5.49 -35.76 -22.53
C GLY A 364 6.91 -35.61 -23.08
N GLN A 365 7.50 -36.72 -23.55
CA GLN A 365 8.90 -36.88 -23.97
C GLN A 365 9.14 -36.66 -25.49
N ASN A 366 10.29 -36.06 -25.80
CA ASN A 366 11.27 -36.27 -26.91
C ASN A 366 10.87 -36.40 -28.40
N GLY A 367 11.53 -35.59 -29.24
CA GLY A 367 11.78 -35.85 -30.68
C GLY A 367 12.62 -34.74 -31.36
N HIS A 368 13.86 -35.05 -31.74
CA HIS A 368 14.88 -34.17 -32.34
C HIS A 368 14.96 -34.38 -33.87
N GLN A 369 15.09 -33.30 -34.69
CA GLN A 369 16.05 -33.15 -35.83
C GLN A 369 15.74 -31.97 -36.79
N THR A 370 16.60 -30.94 -36.73
CA THR A 370 17.38 -30.19 -37.79
C THR A 370 16.85 -30.02 -39.23
N LEU A 371 17.15 -28.96 -40.02
CA LEU A 371 17.51 -27.53 -39.91
C LEU A 371 17.77 -27.03 -41.36
N ALA A 372 17.34 -25.79 -41.70
CA ALA A 372 17.93 -24.82 -42.64
C ALA A 372 16.88 -23.77 -43.11
N GLU A 373 17.15 -22.50 -43.40
CA GLU A 373 17.77 -21.37 -42.67
C GLU A 373 17.49 -20.08 -43.51
N LYS A 374 17.01 -18.98 -42.88
CA LYS A 374 17.27 -17.52 -43.16
C LYS A 374 16.29 -16.57 -42.39
N PRO A 375 16.63 -15.28 -42.10
CA PRO A 375 17.11 -14.71 -40.82
C PRO A 375 16.11 -13.75 -40.11
N GLN A 376 16.15 -13.39 -38.83
CA GLN A 376 16.69 -13.94 -37.57
C GLN A 376 15.61 -13.63 -36.52
N THR A 377 14.65 -14.54 -36.38
CA THR A 377 13.74 -14.64 -35.24
C THR A 377 14.48 -15.42 -34.15
N SER A 378 14.44 -14.99 -32.88
CA SER A 378 15.19 -15.65 -31.81
C SER A 378 14.88 -17.16 -31.77
N ALA A 379 15.93 -17.98 -31.83
CA ALA A 379 15.88 -19.43 -31.71
C ALA A 379 15.32 -19.81 -30.34
N GLY A 380 14.04 -20.17 -30.34
CA GLY A 380 13.35 -20.65 -29.17
C GLY A 380 12.35 -21.72 -29.54
N THR A 381 12.16 -22.68 -28.65
CA THR A 381 11.24 -23.79 -28.84
C THR A 381 9.83 -23.32 -28.51
N TRP A 382 8.89 -23.55 -29.43
CA TRP A 382 7.47 -23.34 -29.15
C TRP A 382 6.94 -24.52 -28.34
N VAL A 383 6.53 -24.24 -27.10
CA VAL A 383 6.03 -25.24 -26.17
C VAL A 383 4.54 -25.01 -25.94
N GLU A 384 3.77 -26.09 -26.03
CA GLU A 384 2.34 -26.09 -25.72
C GLU A 384 2.12 -25.87 -24.22
N VAL A 385 1.16 -25.02 -23.86
CA VAL A 385 0.85 -24.66 -22.47
C VAL A 385 -0.48 -25.27 -22.01
N CYS A 386 -1.58 -24.93 -22.68
CA CYS A 386 -2.94 -25.36 -22.32
C CYS A 386 -3.90 -25.24 -23.52
N ALA A 387 -5.13 -25.75 -23.37
CA ALA A 387 -6.20 -25.42 -24.31
C ALA A 387 -6.61 -23.95 -24.15
N VAL A 388 -7.13 -23.35 -25.22
CA VAL A 388 -7.63 -21.96 -25.21
C VAL A 388 -8.79 -21.79 -24.23
N ASP A 389 -9.61 -22.83 -24.07
CA ASP A 389 -10.79 -22.83 -23.18
C ASP A 389 -10.42 -23.00 -21.70
N ASP A 390 -9.17 -23.35 -21.38
CA ASP A 390 -8.66 -23.42 -20.00
C ASP A 390 -8.14 -22.06 -19.49
N LEU A 391 -8.08 -21.05 -20.37
CA LEU A 391 -7.60 -19.71 -20.06
C LEU A 391 -8.60 -18.66 -20.56
N ASP A 392 -9.47 -18.22 -19.66
CA ASP A 392 -10.49 -17.20 -19.94
C ASP A 392 -9.86 -15.81 -20.16
N GLU A 393 -10.64 -14.88 -20.73
CA GLU A 393 -10.21 -13.49 -20.86
C GLU A 393 -9.91 -12.86 -19.48
N GLU A 394 -8.83 -12.09 -19.43
CA GLU A 394 -8.30 -11.47 -18.20
C GLU A 394 -7.93 -12.50 -17.13
N GLU A 395 -7.40 -13.65 -17.54
CA GLU A 395 -6.87 -14.67 -16.64
C GLU A 395 -5.37 -14.94 -16.85
N VAL A 396 -4.83 -15.65 -15.88
CA VAL A 396 -3.44 -16.13 -15.86
C VAL A 396 -3.42 -17.60 -15.49
N ILE A 397 -2.60 -18.36 -16.20
CA ILE A 397 -2.24 -19.73 -15.84
C ILE A 397 -0.73 -19.84 -15.61
N GLY A 398 -0.35 -20.70 -14.66
CA GLY A 398 1.03 -21.04 -14.40
C GLY A 398 1.49 -22.18 -15.32
N PHE A 399 2.72 -22.08 -15.83
CA PHE A 399 3.31 -23.11 -16.65
C PHE A 399 4.73 -23.41 -16.17
N ASP A 400 4.99 -24.65 -15.77
CA ASP A 400 6.31 -25.11 -15.33
C ASP A 400 7.00 -25.84 -16.50
N HIS A 401 8.20 -25.41 -16.89
CA HIS A 401 8.97 -26.05 -17.95
C HIS A 401 10.48 -25.96 -17.68
N ASN A 402 11.19 -27.08 -17.79
CA ASN A 402 12.64 -27.19 -17.53
C ASN A 402 13.09 -26.57 -16.20
N GLY A 403 12.31 -26.78 -15.12
CA GLY A 403 12.60 -26.24 -13.80
C GLY A 403 12.39 -24.73 -13.65
N LYS A 404 11.89 -24.05 -14.68
CA LYS A 404 11.49 -22.64 -14.64
C LYS A 404 9.97 -22.52 -14.59
N LYS A 405 9.52 -21.42 -13.99
CA LYS A 405 8.11 -21.08 -13.85
C LYS A 405 7.78 -19.93 -14.79
N TYR A 406 6.64 -20.04 -15.46
CA TYR A 406 6.13 -19.06 -16.40
C TYR A 406 4.70 -18.69 -16.03
N ALA A 407 4.29 -17.48 -16.40
CA ALA A 407 2.91 -17.04 -16.30
C ALA A 407 2.43 -16.66 -17.70
N VAL A 408 1.29 -17.23 -18.10
CA VAL A 408 0.68 -17.04 -19.41
C VAL A 408 -0.67 -16.37 -19.23
N TYR A 409 -0.90 -15.32 -20.00
CA TYR A 409 -2.02 -14.41 -19.85
C TYR A 409 -2.86 -14.39 -21.11
N ARG A 410 -4.17 -14.21 -20.95
CA ARG A 410 -5.08 -13.87 -22.04
C ARG A 410 -5.72 -12.51 -21.78
N LEU A 411 -5.59 -11.60 -22.75
CA LEU A 411 -6.38 -10.37 -22.80
C LEU A 411 -7.53 -10.53 -23.81
N GLN A 412 -8.29 -9.47 -24.06
CA GLN A 412 -9.46 -9.49 -24.95
C GLN A 412 -9.18 -10.17 -26.29
N GLY A 413 -10.07 -11.08 -26.71
CA GLY A 413 -9.97 -11.85 -27.94
C GLY A 413 -8.89 -12.93 -27.90
N ASP A 414 -8.05 -12.96 -28.94
CA ASP A 414 -6.96 -13.92 -29.15
C ASP A 414 -5.57 -13.33 -28.78
N ASN A 415 -5.52 -12.36 -27.87
CA ASN A 415 -4.27 -11.73 -27.45
C ASN A 415 -3.65 -12.48 -26.26
N PHE A 416 -2.62 -13.28 -26.54
CA PHE A 416 -1.88 -14.05 -25.54
C PHE A 416 -0.51 -13.45 -25.26
N TYR A 417 -0.09 -13.50 -24.00
CA TYR A 417 1.21 -12.99 -23.55
C TYR A 417 1.83 -13.97 -22.55
N ALA A 418 3.15 -13.97 -22.44
CA ALA A 418 3.85 -14.79 -21.46
C ALA A 418 5.03 -14.04 -20.84
N SER A 419 5.33 -14.36 -19.59
CA SER A 419 6.50 -13.84 -18.88
C SER A 419 7.07 -14.84 -17.88
N ASP A 420 8.17 -14.48 -17.22
CA ASP A 420 8.64 -15.22 -16.04
C ASP A 420 7.51 -15.32 -15.00
N GLY A 421 7.33 -16.51 -14.43
CA GLY A 421 6.19 -16.81 -13.54
C GLY A 421 6.38 -16.31 -12.10
N LEU A 422 7.55 -15.81 -11.75
CA LEU A 422 7.88 -15.30 -10.41
C LEU A 422 7.97 -13.77 -10.42
N CYS A 423 7.30 -13.14 -9.46
CA CYS A 423 7.39 -11.71 -9.23
C CYS A 423 8.85 -11.29 -8.98
N THR A 424 9.32 -10.23 -9.65
CA THR A 424 10.70 -9.72 -9.47
C THR A 424 10.96 -9.12 -8.09
N HIS A 425 9.92 -8.79 -7.32
CA HIS A 425 10.06 -8.26 -5.96
C HIS A 425 10.47 -9.34 -4.93
N GLU A 426 9.62 -10.34 -4.70
CA GLU A 426 9.83 -11.37 -3.66
C GLU A 426 9.58 -12.81 -4.14
N LYS A 427 9.76 -13.06 -5.45
CA LYS A 427 9.73 -14.40 -6.07
C LYS A 427 8.46 -15.22 -5.79
N VAL A 428 7.31 -14.54 -5.76
CA VAL A 428 5.97 -15.15 -5.62
C VAL A 428 5.41 -15.57 -6.97
N LEU A 429 4.65 -16.67 -7.00
CA LEU A 429 3.92 -17.12 -8.19
C LEU A 429 2.91 -16.08 -8.68
N LEU A 430 3.16 -15.50 -9.85
CA LEU A 430 2.24 -14.58 -10.52
C LEU A 430 0.96 -15.28 -11.01
N ALA A 431 0.98 -16.60 -11.20
CA ALA A 431 -0.20 -17.38 -11.55
C ALA A 431 -1.30 -17.36 -10.47
N ASN A 432 -0.94 -17.04 -9.23
CA ASN A 432 -1.89 -16.84 -8.13
C ASN A 432 -2.42 -15.39 -8.10
N GLY A 433 -1.88 -14.52 -8.96
CA GLY A 433 -2.26 -13.12 -9.10
C GLY A 433 -3.53 -12.88 -9.90
N LEU A 434 -3.78 -11.62 -10.22
CA LEU A 434 -4.95 -11.18 -10.97
C LEU A 434 -4.53 -10.36 -12.18
N VAL A 435 -5.12 -10.66 -13.35
CA VAL A 435 -4.98 -9.82 -14.54
C VAL A 435 -6.10 -8.79 -14.53
N LEU A 436 -5.75 -7.51 -14.58
CA LEU A 436 -6.68 -6.39 -14.60
C LEU A 436 -6.08 -5.21 -15.38
N ASP A 437 -6.86 -4.62 -16.29
CA ASP A 437 -6.45 -3.46 -17.09
C ASP A 437 -5.11 -3.67 -17.85
N GLY A 438 -4.93 -4.86 -18.44
CA GLY A 438 -3.72 -5.22 -19.18
C GLY A 438 -2.47 -5.43 -18.31
N CYS A 439 -2.61 -5.52 -16.99
CA CYS A 439 -1.51 -5.75 -16.06
C CYS A 439 -1.73 -7.04 -15.26
N ILE A 440 -0.65 -7.77 -14.98
CA ILE A 440 -0.63 -8.82 -13.96
C ILE A 440 -0.27 -8.19 -12.62
N GLU A 441 -1.11 -8.43 -11.63
CA GLU A 441 -0.90 -8.01 -10.26
C GLU A 441 -0.39 -9.17 -9.42
N CYS A 442 0.75 -8.96 -8.76
CA CYS A 442 1.33 -9.91 -7.82
C CYS A 442 0.35 -10.16 -6.67
N PRO A 443 0.05 -11.43 -6.33
CA PRO A 443 -0.92 -11.76 -5.30
C PRO A 443 -0.49 -11.39 -3.87
N MET A 444 0.79 -11.14 -3.65
CA MET A 444 1.32 -10.89 -2.30
C MET A 444 1.34 -9.40 -1.96
N HIS A 445 1.94 -8.57 -2.82
CA HIS A 445 2.19 -7.14 -2.53
C HIS A 445 1.58 -6.20 -3.57
N ASN A 446 0.73 -6.74 -4.45
CA ASN A 446 -0.02 -6.00 -5.46
C ASN A 446 0.82 -5.13 -6.42
N GLY A 447 2.13 -5.39 -6.49
CA GLY A 447 3.01 -4.86 -7.53
C GLY A 447 2.50 -5.29 -8.89
N ARG A 448 2.54 -4.39 -9.88
CA ARG A 448 1.98 -4.66 -11.21
C ARG A 448 3.01 -4.62 -12.30
N PHE A 449 2.83 -5.52 -13.26
CA PHE A 449 3.56 -5.55 -14.51
C PHE A 449 2.59 -5.44 -15.68
N ASP A 450 2.94 -4.65 -16.68
CA ASP A 450 2.23 -4.65 -17.95
C ASP A 450 2.47 -6.01 -18.64
N VAL A 451 1.39 -6.75 -18.95
CA VAL A 451 1.54 -8.15 -19.44
C VAL A 451 2.18 -8.23 -20.83
N ALA A 452 2.03 -7.17 -21.64
CA ALA A 452 2.53 -7.14 -23.00
C ALA A 452 4.03 -6.83 -23.07
N THR A 453 4.50 -5.95 -22.18
CA THR A 453 5.88 -5.44 -22.20
C THR A 453 6.74 -5.96 -21.06
N GLY A 454 6.14 -6.56 -20.02
CA GLY A 454 6.80 -6.98 -18.79
C GLY A 454 7.16 -5.82 -17.85
N LYS A 455 6.89 -4.56 -18.24
CA LYS A 455 7.34 -3.39 -17.48
C LYS A 455 6.73 -3.33 -16.10
N ALA A 456 7.54 -3.07 -15.09
CA ALA A 456 7.07 -2.74 -13.74
C ALA A 456 6.34 -1.39 -13.76
N VAL A 457 5.02 -1.41 -13.59
CA VAL A 457 4.17 -0.22 -13.69
C VAL A 457 3.62 0.27 -12.34
N LYS A 458 3.70 -0.55 -11.29
CA LYS A 458 3.26 -0.18 -9.94
C LYS A 458 4.19 -0.79 -8.86
N PRO A 459 4.71 0.02 -7.91
CA PRO A 459 5.46 -0.47 -6.76
C PRO A 459 4.72 -1.58 -5.98
N PRO A 460 5.44 -2.46 -5.25
CA PRO A 460 6.89 -2.38 -4.94
C PRO A 460 7.82 -2.92 -6.04
N VAL A 461 7.28 -3.44 -7.14
CA VAL A 461 8.10 -3.93 -8.26
C VAL A 461 8.77 -2.76 -8.97
N HIS A 462 10.04 -2.93 -9.31
CA HIS A 462 10.87 -1.94 -9.99
C HIS A 462 11.82 -2.55 -11.04
N GLU A 463 11.91 -3.87 -11.10
CA GLU A 463 12.60 -4.62 -12.14
C GLU A 463 11.57 -5.23 -13.09
N ASP A 464 11.74 -5.06 -14.38
CA ASP A 464 10.82 -5.55 -15.41
C ASP A 464 10.86 -7.09 -15.50
N LEU A 465 9.73 -7.72 -15.81
CA LEU A 465 9.66 -9.14 -16.15
C LEU A 465 10.26 -9.38 -17.53
N LYS A 466 10.93 -10.51 -17.69
CA LYS A 466 11.26 -11.04 -19.02
C LYS A 466 9.99 -11.59 -19.65
N THR A 467 9.68 -11.15 -20.87
CA THR A 467 8.54 -11.63 -21.65
C THR A 467 8.96 -12.63 -22.72
N TYR A 468 8.00 -13.46 -23.11
CA TYR A 468 8.14 -14.48 -24.14
C TYR A 468 6.99 -14.36 -25.13
N PRO A 469 7.23 -14.52 -26.44
CA PRO A 469 6.15 -14.59 -27.41
C PRO A 469 5.16 -15.69 -27.05
N ALA A 470 3.87 -15.39 -27.09
CA ALA A 470 2.80 -16.34 -26.88
C ALA A 470 1.79 -16.21 -28.03
N GLU A 471 1.28 -17.34 -28.52
CA GLU A 471 0.28 -17.33 -29.59
C GLU A 471 -0.67 -18.52 -29.49
N ARG A 472 -1.85 -18.33 -30.09
CA ARG A 472 -2.81 -19.38 -30.32
C ARG A 472 -2.47 -20.13 -31.60
N ARG A 473 -2.49 -21.47 -31.54
CA ARG A 473 -2.45 -22.35 -32.72
C ARG A 473 -3.58 -23.36 -32.63
N GLY A 474 -4.63 -23.14 -33.43
CA GLY A 474 -5.84 -23.96 -33.36
C GLY A 474 -6.60 -23.74 -32.05
N ASP A 475 -6.76 -24.79 -31.26
CA ASP A 475 -7.43 -24.81 -29.96
C ASP A 475 -6.46 -24.72 -28.77
N LYS A 476 -5.18 -24.48 -29.04
CA LYS A 476 -4.10 -24.52 -28.04
C LYS A 476 -3.29 -23.23 -27.97
N VAL A 477 -2.71 -22.97 -26.81
CA VAL A 477 -1.81 -21.83 -26.53
C VAL A 477 -0.37 -22.32 -26.48
N PHE A 478 0.52 -21.59 -27.14
CA PHE A 478 1.96 -21.88 -27.19
C PHE A 478 2.78 -20.68 -26.72
N ILE A 479 3.94 -20.94 -26.13
CA ILE A 479 4.94 -19.92 -25.79
C ILE A 479 6.29 -20.24 -26.43
N ASN A 480 7.03 -19.22 -26.87
CA ASN A 480 8.36 -19.36 -27.44
C ASN A 480 9.42 -19.15 -26.36
N LEU A 481 10.08 -20.23 -25.95
CA LEU A 481 11.12 -20.20 -24.92
C LEU A 481 12.51 -20.26 -25.56
N PRO A 482 13.47 -19.40 -25.16
CA PRO A 482 14.85 -19.52 -25.62
C PRO A 482 15.45 -20.87 -25.23
N GLU A 483 16.28 -21.44 -26.11
CA GLU A 483 16.97 -22.73 -25.88
C GLU A 483 17.81 -22.79 -24.60
#